data_AF-A0A1I7HKS2-F1
#
_entry.id   AF-A0A1I7HKS2-F1
#
_cell.length_a   1.000
_cell.length_b   1.000
_cell.length_c   1.000
_cell.angle_alpha   90.00
_cell.angle_beta   90.00
_cell.angle_gamma   90.00
#
_symmetry.space_group_name_H-M   'P 1'
#
loop_
_entity.id
_entity.type
_entity.pdbx_description
1 polymer ?
#
loop_
_entity_poly.entity_id
_entity_poly.type
_entity_poly.pdbx_seq_one_letter_code
_entity_poly.pdbx_strand_id
1 'polypeptide(L)'
;MAPGDFYMLGSLQAEMKKIEPAIHSLEHEIQLSLTLSESYYLCSSAIILASLLIEAGDIPEAKKILKLVDPGEGGFIPHVGYKTKVELLARVEEKLKK
;
A
#
# COMPACT_ATOMS: atom_id res chain seq x y z
N MET A 1 2.77 16.27 -11.25
CA MET A 1 3.14 15.59 -9.99
C MET A 1 4.26 14.63 -10.29
N ALA A 2 5.31 14.68 -9.47
CA ALA A 2 6.44 13.76 -9.50
C ALA A 2 6.16 12.54 -8.60
N PRO A 3 6.94 11.45 -8.72
CA PRO A 3 6.96 10.40 -7.71
C PRO A 3 7.15 10.99 -6.31
N GLY A 4 6.39 10.49 -5.35
CA GLY A 4 6.34 10.99 -3.98
C GLY A 4 5.18 11.96 -3.70
N ASP A 5 4.73 12.72 -4.71
CA ASP A 5 3.58 13.64 -4.53
C ASP A 5 2.29 12.86 -4.26
N PHE A 6 2.06 11.77 -5.03
CA PHE A 6 0.90 10.93 -4.86
C PHE A 6 1.02 10.03 -3.62
N TYR A 7 2.23 9.58 -3.28
CA TYR A 7 2.50 8.93 -1.99
C TYR A 7 2.07 9.81 -0.81
N MET A 8 2.52 11.08 -0.78
CA MET A 8 2.17 12.02 0.28
C MET A 8 0.67 12.27 0.34
N LEU A 9 0.05 12.53 -0.81
CA LEU A 9 -1.39 12.77 -0.89
C LEU A 9 -2.19 11.55 -0.41
N GLY A 10 -1.83 10.35 -0.86
CA GLY A 10 -2.48 9.11 -0.47
C GLY A 10 -2.33 8.82 1.02
N SER A 11 -1.13 9.05 1.58
CA SER A 11 -0.88 8.90 3.01
C SER A 11 -1.72 9.86 3.85
N LEU A 12 -1.79 11.14 3.46
CA LEU A 12 -2.63 12.14 4.13
C LEU A 12 -4.12 11.80 4.02
N GLN A 13 -4.58 11.32 2.87
CA GLN A 13 -5.97 10.89 2.69
C GLN A 13 -6.29 9.68 3.58
N ALA A 14 -5.37 8.73 3.71
CA ALA A 14 -5.50 7.59 4.62
C ALA A 14 -5.58 8.07 6.08
N GLU A 15 -4.75 9.03 6.49
CA GLU A 15 -4.82 9.65 7.82
C GLU A 15 -6.15 10.31 8.10
N MET A 16 -6.73 10.96 7.08
CA MET A 16 -8.04 11.59 7.14
C MET A 16 -9.20 10.59 6.99
N LYS A 17 -8.92 9.27 6.95
CA LYS A 17 -9.91 8.19 6.72
C LYS A 17 -10.69 8.33 5.41
N LYS A 18 -10.10 9.00 4.41
CA LYS A 18 -10.62 9.06 3.04
C LYS A 18 -10.07 7.87 2.26
N ILE A 19 -10.66 6.70 2.48
CA ILE A 19 -10.10 5.41 2.02
C ILE A 19 -10.04 5.32 0.49
N GLU A 20 -11.13 5.59 -0.21
CA GLU A 20 -11.18 5.47 -1.67
C GLU A 20 -10.26 6.48 -2.36
N PRO A 21 -10.22 7.77 -1.96
CA PRO A 21 -9.22 8.71 -2.47
C PRO A 21 -7.78 8.27 -2.19
N ALA A 22 -7.51 7.75 -0.99
CA ALA A 22 -6.17 7.28 -0.63
C ALA A 22 -5.72 6.12 -1.53
N ILE A 23 -6.59 5.13 -1.73
CA ILE A 23 -6.36 4.01 -2.65
C ILE A 23 -5.99 4.54 -4.03
N HIS A 24 -6.80 5.45 -4.58
CA HIS A 24 -6.58 5.96 -5.92
C HIS A 24 -5.23 6.70 -6.06
N SER A 25 -4.87 7.53 -5.09
CA SER A 25 -3.58 8.23 -5.10
C SER A 25 -2.41 7.24 -5.01
N LEU A 26 -2.51 6.22 -4.16
CA LEU A 26 -1.44 5.23 -3.98
C LEU A 26 -1.28 4.32 -5.20
N GLU A 27 -2.37 3.93 -5.87
CA GLU A 27 -2.32 3.21 -7.15
C GLU A 27 -1.58 4.02 -8.22
N HIS A 28 -1.88 5.32 -8.29
CA HIS A 28 -1.24 6.23 -9.23
C HIS A 28 0.26 6.37 -8.96
N GLU A 29 0.66 6.47 -7.68
CA GLU A 29 2.06 6.49 -7.27
C GLU A 29 2.80 5.20 -7.66
N ILE A 30 2.18 4.04 -7.42
CA ILE A 30 2.76 2.73 -7.77
C ILE A 30 2.97 2.64 -9.29
N GLN A 31 1.96 3.02 -10.07
CA GLN A 31 2.06 3.01 -11.53
C GLN A 31 3.18 3.94 -12.02
N LEU A 32 3.28 5.14 -11.45
CA LEU A 32 4.30 6.11 -11.80
C LEU A 32 5.70 5.63 -11.42
N SER A 33 5.87 5.11 -10.20
CA SER A 33 7.12 4.53 -9.69
C SER A 33 7.60 3.37 -10.57
N LEU A 34 6.71 2.47 -10.98
CA LEU A 34 7.02 1.37 -11.90
C LEU A 34 7.44 1.89 -13.28
N THR A 35 6.76 2.91 -13.80
CA THR A 35 7.06 3.50 -15.12
C THR A 35 8.43 4.18 -15.13
N LEU A 36 8.79 4.85 -14.03
CA LEU A 36 10.04 5.59 -13.91
C LEU A 36 11.19 4.74 -13.34
N SER A 37 10.94 3.48 -12.97
CA SER A 37 11.89 2.60 -12.27
C SER A 37 12.43 3.21 -10.96
N GLU A 38 11.60 4.01 -10.28
CA GLU A 38 11.91 4.61 -8.99
C GLU A 38 11.36 3.72 -7.87
N SER A 39 12.24 2.97 -7.21
CA SER A 39 11.82 2.01 -6.18
C SER A 39 11.50 2.63 -4.82
N TYR A 40 11.96 3.87 -4.56
CA TYR A 40 11.90 4.46 -3.22
C TYR A 40 10.46 4.62 -2.70
N TYR A 41 9.55 5.17 -3.52
CA TYR A 41 8.15 5.35 -3.15
C TYR A 41 7.26 4.14 -3.47
N LEU A 42 7.75 3.22 -4.32
CA LEU A 42 7.03 2.01 -4.69
C LEU A 42 6.69 1.15 -3.47
N CYS A 43 7.72 0.80 -2.68
CA CYS A 43 7.52 -0.06 -1.52
C CYS A 43 6.55 0.55 -0.51
N SER A 44 6.80 1.80 -0.11
CA SER A 44 5.98 2.49 0.90
C SER A 44 4.52 2.60 0.44
N SER A 45 4.29 2.99 -0.82
CA SER A 45 2.95 3.10 -1.37
C SER A 45 2.24 1.75 -1.45
N ALA A 46 2.94 0.70 -1.87
CA ALA A 46 2.39 -0.64 -1.95
C ALA A 46 2.04 -1.21 -0.56
N ILE A 47 2.84 -0.95 0.47
CA ILE A 47 2.54 -1.37 1.84
C ILE A 47 1.29 -0.67 2.39
N ILE A 48 1.19 0.65 2.22
CA ILE A 48 0.01 1.40 2.67
C ILE A 48 -1.23 0.94 1.90
N LEU A 49 -1.15 0.86 0.57
CA LEU A 49 -2.26 0.42 -0.28
C LEU A 49 -2.74 -0.98 0.10
N ALA A 50 -1.81 -1.94 0.27
CA ALA A 50 -2.16 -3.30 0.66
C ALA A 50 -2.92 -3.35 1.99
N SER A 51 -2.51 -2.54 2.98
CA SER A 51 -3.25 -2.47 4.25
C SER A 51 -4.65 -1.89 4.10
N LEU A 52 -4.80 -0.82 3.32
CA LEU A 52 -6.11 -0.22 3.03
C LEU A 52 -7.03 -1.21 2.31
N LEU A 53 -6.51 -1.96 1.34
CA LEU A 53 -7.28 -2.99 0.62
C LEU A 53 -7.69 -4.15 1.55
N ILE A 54 -6.83 -4.58 2.46
CA ILE A 54 -7.18 -5.59 3.49
C ILE A 54 -8.33 -5.10 4.39
N GLU A 55 -8.30 -3.82 4.76
CA GLU A 55 -9.34 -3.19 5.59
C GLU A 55 -10.66 -3.02 4.83
N ALA A 56 -10.60 -2.62 3.56
CA ALA A 56 -11.73 -2.53 2.65
C ALA A 56 -12.32 -3.92 2.27
N GLY A 57 -11.57 -5.00 2.50
CA GLY A 57 -11.99 -6.36 2.18
C GLY A 57 -11.61 -6.84 0.78
N ASP A 58 -10.87 -6.04 0.01
CA ASP A 58 -10.33 -6.45 -1.28
C ASP A 58 -9.02 -7.25 -1.11
N ILE A 59 -9.19 -8.45 -0.57
CA ILE A 59 -8.09 -9.37 -0.25
C ILE A 59 -7.32 -9.83 -1.51
N PRO A 60 -7.99 -10.15 -2.65
CA PRO A 60 -7.27 -10.52 -3.86
C PRO A 60 -6.36 -9.41 -4.37
N GLU A 61 -6.82 -8.16 -4.36
CA GLU A 61 -6.01 -7.05 -4.85
C GLU A 61 -4.86 -6.72 -3.89
N ALA A 62 -5.11 -6.72 -2.57
CA ALA A 62 -4.06 -6.57 -1.57
C ALA A 62 -2.91 -7.58 -1.77
N LYS A 63 -3.26 -8.85 -2.06
CA LYS A 63 -2.28 -9.91 -2.33
C LYS A 63 -1.49 -9.64 -3.61
N LYS A 64 -2.09 -9.04 -4.65
CA LYS A 64 -1.37 -8.67 -5.88
C LYS A 64 -0.39 -7.53 -5.60
N ILE A 65 -0.82 -6.48 -4.91
CA ILE A 65 0.02 -5.34 -4.55
C ILE A 65 1.25 -5.78 -3.76
N LEU A 66 1.08 -6.69 -2.79
CA LEU A 66 2.19 -7.23 -1.99
C LEU A 66 3.23 -8.03 -2.81
N LYS A 67 2.93 -8.43 -4.06
CA LYS A 67 3.94 -9.05 -4.93
C LYS A 67 4.95 -8.04 -5.49
N LEU A 68 4.63 -6.75 -5.45
CA LEU A 68 5.50 -5.67 -5.93
C LEU A 68 6.61 -5.29 -4.95
N VAL A 69 6.53 -5.80 -3.71
CA VAL A 69 7.43 -5.45 -2.60
C VAL A 69 8.30 -6.65 -2.27
N ASP A 70 9.57 -6.46 -1.93
CA ASP A 70 10.42 -7.58 -1.52
C ASP A 70 10.08 -8.09 -0.10
N PRO A 71 10.34 -9.37 0.23
CA PRO A 71 9.96 -9.93 1.53
C PRO A 71 10.57 -9.22 2.75
N GLY A 72 11.75 -8.61 2.58
CA GLY A 72 12.45 -7.86 3.64
C GLY A 72 11.97 -6.42 3.81
N GLU A 73 11.09 -5.96 2.93
CA GLU A 73 10.66 -4.57 2.91
C GLU A 73 9.36 -4.34 3.70
N GLY A 74 9.21 -3.10 4.16
CA GLY A 74 8.07 -2.63 4.92
C GLY A 74 7.88 -1.14 4.76
N GLY A 75 6.81 -0.64 5.35
CA GLY A 75 6.40 0.74 5.25
C GLY A 75 5.69 1.20 6.51
N PHE A 76 5.79 2.49 6.81
CA PHE A 76 5.02 3.09 7.88
C PHE A 76 3.61 3.37 7.38
N ILE A 77 2.62 2.76 8.04
CA ILE A 77 1.21 2.96 7.73
C ILE A 77 0.65 3.94 8.77
N PRO A 78 0.00 5.02 8.32
CA PRO A 78 -0.55 5.98 9.27
C PRO A 78 -1.54 5.33 10.25
N HIS A 79 -1.44 5.69 11.53
CA HIS A 79 -2.24 5.16 12.66
C HIS A 79 -2.07 3.67 12.99
N VAL A 80 -1.47 2.88 12.09
CA VAL A 80 -1.24 1.43 12.27
C VAL A 80 0.20 1.13 12.67
N GLY A 81 1.14 2.01 12.31
CA GLY A 81 2.56 1.87 12.57
C GLY A 81 3.31 1.16 11.44
N TYR A 82 4.57 0.80 11.70
CA TYR A 82 5.39 0.09 10.72
C TYR A 82 4.84 -1.32 10.48
N LYS A 83 4.69 -1.69 9.21
CA LYS A 83 4.30 -3.04 8.78
C LYS A 83 5.21 -3.55 7.68
N THR A 84 5.55 -4.82 7.79
CA THR A 84 6.28 -5.57 6.78
C THR A 84 5.32 -6.23 5.80
N LYS A 85 5.83 -6.55 4.60
CA LYS A 85 5.11 -7.40 3.65
C LYS A 85 4.65 -8.72 4.28
N VAL A 86 5.50 -9.34 5.09
CA VAL A 86 5.23 -10.64 5.73
C VAL A 86 4.03 -10.55 6.67
N GLU A 87 3.97 -9.51 7.51
CA GLU A 87 2.82 -9.28 8.39
C GLU A 87 1.51 -9.06 7.61
N LEU A 88 1.56 -8.29 6.52
CA LEU A 88 0.37 -8.04 5.70
C LEU A 88 -0.08 -9.30 4.92
N LEU A 89 0.86 -10.12 4.45
CA LEU A 89 0.53 -11.41 3.84
C LEU A 89 -0.13 -12.37 4.83
N ALA A 90 0.34 -12.43 6.08
CA ALA A 90 -0.30 -13.22 7.12
C ALA A 90 -1.76 -12.78 7.34
N ARG A 91 -2.01 -11.45 7.40
CA ARG A 91 -3.38 -10.91 7.50
C ARG A 91 -4.27 -11.28 6.30
N VAL A 92 -3.73 -11.24 5.09
CA VAL A 92 -4.41 -11.70 3.87
C VAL A 92 -4.83 -13.16 4.00
N GLU A 93 -3.92 -14.03 4.45
CA GLU A 93 -4.19 -15.46 4.61
C GLU A 93 -5.22 -15.74 5.70
N GLU A 94 -5.19 -15.01 6.82
CA GLU A 94 -6.22 -15.10 7.86
C GLU A 94 -7.61 -14.73 7.33
N LYS A 95 -7.69 -13.66 6.52
CA LYS A 95 -8.94 -13.20 5.92
C LYS A 95 -9.51 -14.16 4.89
N LEU A 96 -8.67 -14.91 4.16
CA LEU A 96 -9.11 -15.93 3.21
C LEU A 96 -9.63 -17.22 3.85
N LYS A 97 -9.31 -17.46 5.14
CA LYS A 97 -9.74 -18.64 5.89
C LYS A 97 -11.07 -18.46 6.65
N LYS A 98 -11.61 -17.24 6.67
CA LYS A 98 -12.89 -16.88 7.33
C LYS A 98 -14.00 -16.82 6.30
#